data_AF-A0A0M1JIV0-F1
#
_entry.id   AF-A0A0M1JIV0-F1
#
_cell.length_a   1.000
_cell.length_b   1.000
_cell.length_c   1.000
_cell.angle_alpha   90.00
_cell.angle_beta   90.00
_cell.angle_gamma   90.00
#
_symmetry.space_group_name_H-M   'P 1'
#
loop_
_entity.id
_entity.type
_entity.pdbx_description
1 polymer ?
#
loop_
_entity_poly.entity_id
_entity_poly.type
_entity_poly.pdbx_seq_one_letter_code
_entity_poly.pdbx_strand_id
1 'polypeptide(L)'
;MVTAADQRPAIADAMLNMMNAMMGIGSNNSYYAPPYTPQTIPQYFFPTPNHINGIWLSNRGEQLRIQGSRFHLDSGRGRSTTGTLQIRDKILILYNPQFNRRWIYEYAVSNGRLALRNAQGQIFLYKRIR
;
A
#
# COMPACT_ATOMS: atom_id res chain seq x y z
N MET A 1 30.39 -41.80 -4.56
CA MET A 1 29.84 -42.07 -5.91
C MET A 1 28.40 -41.59 -5.91
N VAL A 2 28.03 -40.84 -6.95
CA VAL A 2 26.72 -40.36 -7.46
C VAL A 2 25.47 -41.17 -6.98
N THR A 3 24.26 -40.62 -6.79
CA THR A 3 23.45 -39.90 -7.79
C THR A 3 22.26 -39.15 -7.17
N ALA A 4 21.89 -38.04 -7.79
CA ALA A 4 20.65 -37.29 -7.64
C ALA A 4 19.39 -38.15 -7.83
N ALA A 5 18.33 -37.86 -7.09
CA ALA A 5 16.97 -38.34 -7.34
C ALA A 5 15.98 -37.36 -6.72
N ASP A 6 14.86 -36.98 -7.32
CA ASP A 6 14.45 -36.99 -8.71
C ASP A 6 13.26 -36.03 -8.71
N GLN A 7 13.33 -34.94 -9.46
CA GLN A 7 12.25 -33.97 -9.52
C GLN A 7 11.13 -34.51 -10.42
N ARG A 8 10.13 -35.15 -9.78
CA ARG A 8 8.73 -35.33 -10.24
C ARG A 8 8.53 -36.27 -11.46
N PRO A 9 7.29 -36.77 -11.65
CA PRO A 9 6.40 -35.98 -12.49
C PRO A 9 4.98 -35.87 -11.91
N ALA A 10 4.64 -34.68 -11.40
CA ALA A 10 3.27 -34.19 -11.14
C ALA A 10 2.39 -34.13 -12.41
N ILE A 11 2.96 -34.52 -13.55
CA ILE A 11 2.32 -34.60 -14.87
C ILE A 11 1.41 -35.84 -14.94
N ALA A 12 1.75 -36.94 -14.24
CA ALA A 12 0.94 -38.14 -14.22
C ALA A 12 -0.43 -37.92 -13.55
N ASP A 13 -0.47 -37.24 -12.41
CA ASP A 13 -1.72 -36.90 -11.72
C ASP A 13 -2.55 -35.87 -12.51
N ALA A 14 -1.90 -34.94 -13.20
CA ALA A 14 -2.58 -33.98 -14.07
C ALA A 14 -3.20 -34.66 -15.31
N MET A 15 -2.50 -35.64 -15.90
CA MET A 15 -3.02 -36.41 -17.03
C MET A 15 -4.18 -37.34 -16.61
N LEU A 16 -4.13 -37.92 -15.41
CA LEU A 16 -5.22 -38.75 -14.89
C LEU A 16 -6.51 -37.93 -14.68
N ASN A 17 -6.40 -36.73 -14.13
CA ASN A 17 -7.54 -35.82 -13.96
C ASN A 17 -8.06 -35.28 -15.30
N MET A 18 -7.19 -35.09 -16.29
CA MET A 18 -7.58 -34.66 -17.63
C MET A 18 -8.33 -35.76 -18.39
N MET A 19 -7.92 -37.02 -18.25
CA MET A 19 -8.56 -38.16 -18.92
C MET A 19 -9.96 -38.47 -18.35
N ASN A 20 -10.16 -38.29 -17.04
CA ASN A 20 -11.48 -38.37 -16.41
C ASN A 20 -12.45 -37.27 -16.88
N ALA A 21 -11.94 -36.06 -17.18
CA ALA A 21 -12.77 -34.95 -17.66
C ALA A 21 -13.19 -35.09 -19.13
N MET A 22 -12.47 -35.89 -19.93
CA MET A 22 -12.75 -36.08 -21.36
C MET A 22 -13.70 -37.24 -21.66
N MET A 23 -13.96 -38.15 -20.73
CA MET A 23 -14.88 -39.29 -20.91
C MET A 23 -16.27 -39.06 -20.28
N GLY A 24 -16.77 -37.82 -20.33
CA GLY A 24 -18.11 -37.47 -19.86
C GLY A 24 -19.22 -38.00 -20.76
N ILE A 25 -19.62 -39.26 -20.58
CA ILE A 25 -20.92 -39.78 -21.02
C ILE A 25 -21.99 -39.24 -20.06
N GLY A 26 -22.95 -38.51 -20.64
CA GLY A 26 -23.87 -37.66 -19.92
C GLY A 26 -24.97 -38.35 -19.12
N SER A 27 -25.60 -37.50 -18.31
CA SER A 27 -26.99 -37.51 -17.83
C SER A 27 -27.07 -37.55 -16.31
N ASN A 28 -27.02 -36.39 -15.67
CA ASN A 28 -28.16 -35.89 -14.91
C ASN A 28 -27.92 -34.43 -14.51
N ASN A 29 -28.94 -33.64 -14.82
CA ASN A 29 -29.03 -32.21 -14.59
C ASN A 29 -28.82 -31.89 -13.09
N SER A 30 -27.65 -31.36 -12.76
CA SER A 30 -27.40 -30.63 -11.53
C SER A 30 -26.38 -29.58 -11.90
N TYR A 31 -26.87 -28.36 -12.13
CA TYR A 31 -26.03 -27.18 -12.27
C TYR A 31 -25.29 -26.93 -10.94
N TYR A 32 -24.25 -27.73 -10.67
CA TYR A 32 -23.23 -27.39 -9.71
C TYR A 32 -22.34 -26.34 -10.38
N ALA A 33 -22.77 -25.08 -10.31
CA ALA A 33 -21.80 -24.00 -10.36
C ALA A 33 -20.83 -24.24 -9.18
N PRO A 34 -19.50 -24.28 -9.41
CA PRO A 34 -18.58 -24.23 -8.29
C PRO A 34 -18.95 -22.99 -7.47
N PRO A 35 -18.98 -23.06 -6.13
CA PRO A 35 -19.21 -21.86 -5.34
C PRO A 35 -18.17 -20.85 -5.80
N TYR A 36 -18.62 -19.71 -6.31
CA TYR A 36 -17.79 -18.53 -6.42
C TYR A 36 -17.36 -18.23 -4.98
N THR A 37 -16.25 -18.80 -4.54
CA THR A 37 -15.50 -18.19 -3.45
C THR A 37 -14.95 -16.93 -4.08
N PRO A 38 -15.45 -15.72 -3.74
CA PRO A 38 -14.73 -14.53 -4.13
C PRO A 38 -13.32 -14.75 -3.61
N GLN A 39 -12.35 -14.80 -4.53
CA GLN A 39 -10.96 -14.73 -4.13
C GLN A 39 -10.86 -13.43 -3.38
N THR A 40 -10.84 -13.50 -2.05
CA THR A 40 -10.44 -12.39 -1.22
C THR A 40 -9.00 -12.16 -1.61
N ILE A 41 -8.79 -11.29 -2.60
CA ILE A 41 -7.52 -10.62 -2.78
C ILE A 41 -7.19 -10.14 -1.37
N PRO A 42 -6.10 -10.62 -0.74
CA PRO A 42 -5.72 -10.09 0.55
C PRO A 42 -5.62 -8.60 0.33
N GLN A 43 -6.57 -7.86 0.88
CA GLN A 43 -6.52 -6.42 0.96
C GLN A 43 -5.24 -6.21 1.74
N TYR A 44 -4.15 -5.91 1.03
CA TYR A 44 -2.95 -5.42 1.65
C TYR A 44 -3.41 -4.12 2.31
N PHE A 45 -3.85 -4.24 3.56
CA PHE A 45 -3.94 -3.14 4.50
C PHE A 45 -2.52 -2.62 4.56
N PHE A 46 -2.19 -1.66 3.68
CA PHE A 46 -1.12 -0.74 3.96
C PHE A 46 -1.52 -0.16 5.31
N PRO A 47 -0.75 -0.43 6.39
CA PRO A 47 -1.07 0.14 7.68
C PRO A 47 -1.27 1.62 7.44
N THR A 48 -2.48 2.14 7.71
CA THR A 48 -2.65 3.58 7.71
C THR A 48 -1.58 4.12 8.64
N PRO A 49 -0.85 5.19 8.26
CA PRO A 49 0.17 5.76 9.11
C PRO A 49 -0.40 6.37 10.39
N ASN A 50 -0.88 5.54 11.31
CA ASN A 50 -1.57 5.97 12.52
C ASN A 50 -0.64 6.82 13.38
N HIS A 51 0.66 6.55 13.33
CA HIS A 51 1.66 7.30 14.09
C HIS A 51 1.95 8.70 13.52
N ILE A 52 1.67 8.98 12.24
CA ILE A 52 1.82 10.34 11.67
C ILE A 52 0.48 11.07 11.44
N ASN A 53 -0.66 10.39 11.60
CA ASN A 53 -1.97 11.05 11.61
C ASN A 53 -2.00 12.14 12.69
N GLY A 54 -2.57 13.30 12.37
CA GLY A 54 -2.65 14.44 13.29
C GLY A 54 -2.54 15.78 12.58
N ILE A 55 -2.54 16.85 13.37
CA ILE A 55 -2.27 18.22 12.90
C ILE A 55 -0.87 18.62 13.36
N TRP A 56 -0.03 18.98 12.41
CA TRP A 56 1.37 19.30 12.58
C TRP A 56 1.63 20.76 12.20
N LEU A 57 2.27 21.52 13.09
CA LEU A 57 2.56 22.94 12.91
C LEU A 57 4.07 23.13 12.69
N SER A 58 4.46 23.81 11.62
CA SER A 58 5.85 24.19 11.37
C SER A 58 6.23 25.44 12.16
N ASN A 59 7.52 25.68 12.34
CA ASN A 59 8.03 26.92 12.95
C ASN A 59 7.77 28.18 12.10
N ARG A 60 7.31 28.01 10.85
CA ARG A 60 6.93 29.10 9.93
C ARG A 60 5.43 29.36 9.91
N GLY A 61 4.66 28.67 10.75
CA GLY A 61 3.19 28.79 10.83
C GLY A 61 2.43 27.93 9.81
N GLU A 62 3.11 27.07 9.06
CA GLU A 62 2.47 26.17 8.11
C GLU A 62 1.81 25.00 8.85
N GLN A 63 0.61 24.62 8.44
CA GLN A 63 -0.14 23.54 9.07
C GLN A 63 -0.27 22.35 8.13
N LEU A 64 0.35 21.22 8.49
CA LEU A 64 0.21 19.94 7.81
C LEU A 64 -0.78 19.07 8.57
N ARG A 65 -1.95 18.82 7.98
CA ARG A 65 -2.94 17.87 8.49
C ARG A 65 -2.82 16.55 7.75
N ILE A 66 -2.70 15.45 8.50
CA ILE A 66 -2.61 14.09 7.97
C ILE A 66 -3.75 13.25 8.54
N GLN A 67 -4.52 12.63 7.65
CA GLN A 67 -5.63 11.75 8.01
C GLN A 67 -5.67 10.54 7.08
N GLY A 68 -5.23 9.39 7.58
CA GLY A 68 -5.14 8.16 6.80
C GLY A 68 -4.15 8.33 5.64
N SER A 69 -4.63 8.18 4.42
CA SER A 69 -3.85 8.33 3.19
C SER A 69 -3.95 9.73 2.56
N ARG A 70 -4.45 10.73 3.28
CA ARG A 70 -4.63 12.10 2.78
C ARG A 70 -3.84 13.11 3.57
N PHE A 71 -3.38 14.16 2.88
CA PHE A 71 -2.76 15.32 3.50
C PHE A 71 -3.40 16.62 3.03
N HIS A 72 -3.34 17.63 3.89
CA HIS A 72 -3.65 19.03 3.59
C HIS A 72 -2.57 19.90 4.22
N LEU A 73 -1.80 20.61 3.40
CA LEU A 73 -0.78 21.55 3.81
C LEU A 73 -1.28 22.97 3.58
N ASP A 74 -1.49 23.72 4.65
CA ASP A 74 -1.75 25.16 4.61
C ASP A 74 -0.43 25.90 4.82
N SER A 75 0.02 26.64 3.82
CA SER A 75 1.26 27.43 3.89
C SER A 75 1.05 28.83 4.47
N GLY A 76 -0.18 29.15 4.90
CA GLY A 76 -0.59 30.50 5.23
C GLY A 76 -0.85 31.34 3.99
N ARG A 77 -1.42 32.54 4.19
CA ARG A 77 -1.73 33.53 3.13
C ARG A 77 -2.69 32.99 2.05
N GLY A 78 -3.60 32.09 2.42
CA GLY A 78 -4.61 31.53 1.51
C GLY A 78 -4.08 30.46 0.54
N ARG A 79 -2.83 29.99 0.70
CA ARG A 79 -2.25 28.94 -0.13
C ARG A 79 -2.37 27.60 0.58
N SER A 80 -3.10 26.67 -0.02
CA SER A 80 -3.19 25.29 0.45
C SER A 80 -2.84 24.30 -0.65
N THR A 81 -2.23 23.18 -0.24
CA THR A 81 -1.90 22.05 -1.09
C THR A 81 -2.52 20.80 -0.49
N THR A 82 -3.36 20.10 -1.25
CA THR A 82 -3.99 18.85 -0.83
C THR A 82 -3.48 17.68 -1.65
N GLY A 83 -3.66 16.47 -1.13
CA GLY A 83 -3.34 15.28 -1.89
C GLY A 83 -3.39 14.01 -1.09
N THR A 84 -2.77 12.98 -1.66
CA THR A 84 -2.62 11.66 -1.04
C THR A 84 -1.20 11.47 -0.53
N LEU A 85 -1.04 10.63 0.48
CA LEU A 85 0.26 10.21 0.97
C LEU A 85 0.37 8.69 0.97
N GLN A 86 1.60 8.21 0.82
CA GLN A 86 1.98 6.82 1.01
C GLN A 86 3.24 6.76 1.86
N ILE A 87 3.32 5.75 2.73
CA ILE A 87 4.53 5.46 3.49
C ILE A 87 5.09 4.11 3.06
N ARG A 88 6.40 4.06 2.87
CA ARG A 88 7.18 2.84 2.64
C ARG A 88 8.39 2.90 3.56
N ASP A 89 8.39 2.08 4.61
CA ASP A 89 9.39 2.11 5.67
C ASP A 89 9.60 3.52 6.26
N LYS A 90 10.74 4.16 5.96
CA LYS A 90 11.10 5.52 6.41
C LYS A 90 10.87 6.59 5.34
N ILE A 91 10.22 6.23 4.24
CA ILE A 91 9.95 7.13 3.11
C ILE A 91 8.48 7.54 3.12
N LEU A 92 8.24 8.84 3.16
CA LEU A 92 6.95 9.48 2.99
C LEU A 92 6.86 10.07 1.58
N ILE A 93 5.86 9.63 0.82
CA ILE A 93 5.58 10.11 -0.53
C ILE A 93 4.29 10.93 -0.46
N LEU A 94 4.35 12.21 -0.81
CA LEU A 94 3.18 13.09 -0.97
C LEU A 94 2.90 13.27 -2.45
N TYR A 95 1.64 13.12 -2.84
CA TYR A 95 1.19 13.29 -4.22
C TYR A 95 0.03 14.29 -4.29
N ASN A 96 0.23 15.37 -5.03
CA ASN A 96 -0.82 16.32 -5.38
C ASN A 96 -1.32 16.02 -6.81
N PRO A 97 -2.57 15.56 -6.97
CA PRO A 97 -3.11 15.21 -8.29
C PRO A 97 -3.38 16.43 -9.17
N GLN A 98 -3.75 17.58 -8.58
CA GLN A 98 -4.10 18.80 -9.30
C GLN A 98 -2.94 19.32 -10.18
N PHE A 99 -1.70 19.23 -9.69
CA PHE A 99 -0.50 19.69 -10.39
C PHE A 99 0.38 18.52 -10.86
N ASN A 100 -0.08 17.28 -10.71
CA ASN A 100 0.71 16.06 -10.91
C ASN A 100 2.11 16.12 -10.25
N ARG A 101 2.17 16.66 -9.03
CA ARG A 101 3.42 16.85 -8.29
C ARG A 101 3.61 15.77 -7.24
N ARG A 102 4.84 15.28 -7.13
CA ARG A 102 5.24 14.31 -6.12
C ARG A 102 6.40 14.87 -5.31
N TRP A 103 6.30 14.75 -3.99
CA TRP A 103 7.39 15.02 -3.07
C TRP A 103 7.74 13.76 -2.31
N ILE A 104 9.03 13.46 -2.22
CA ILE A 104 9.55 12.29 -1.53
C ILE A 104 10.42 12.79 -0.38
N TYR A 105 10.13 12.29 0.81
CA TYR A 105 10.84 12.63 2.03
C TYR A 105 11.27 11.36 2.74
N GLU A 106 12.45 11.37 3.34
CA GLU A 106 12.65 10.55 4.52
C GLU A 106 11.95 11.20 5.70
N TYR A 107 11.35 10.40 6.58
CA TYR A 107 10.63 10.93 7.73
C TYR A 107 11.03 10.24 9.03
N ALA A 108 10.91 11.00 10.13
CA ALA A 108 11.04 10.48 11.48
C ALA A 108 10.00 11.14 12.40
N VAL A 109 9.43 10.35 13.31
CA VAL A 109 8.53 10.85 14.35
C VAL A 109 9.07 10.49 15.73
N SER A 110 9.14 11.46 16.62
CA SER A 110 9.56 11.26 18.01
C SER A 110 8.95 12.34 18.90
N ASN A 111 8.39 11.97 20.05
CA ASN A 111 7.88 12.87 21.09
C ASN A 111 6.99 14.02 20.55
N GLY A 112 6.04 13.70 19.67
CA GLY A 112 5.15 14.68 19.07
C GLY A 112 5.83 15.64 18.08
N ARG A 113 7.01 15.29 17.58
CA ARG A 113 7.72 16.00 16.51
C ARG A 113 7.80 15.15 15.26
N LEU A 114 7.59 15.78 14.11
CA LEU A 114 7.74 15.19 12.79
C LEU A 114 8.87 15.92 12.08
N ALA A 115 9.87 15.16 11.63
CA ALA A 115 10.95 15.67 10.79
C ALA A 115 10.81 15.05 9.40
N LEU A 116 10.89 15.88 8.36
CA LEU A 116 10.91 15.48 6.96
C LEU A 116 12.22 15.96 6.32
N ARG A 117 12.96 15.06 5.68
CA ARG A 117 14.20 15.39 4.94
C ARG A 117 13.97 15.15 3.45
N ASN A 118 14.18 16.16 2.61
CA ASN A 118 14.11 15.99 1.16
C ASN A 118 15.44 15.48 0.58
N ALA A 119 15.45 15.20 -0.73
CA ALA A 119 16.64 14.70 -1.43
C ALA A 119 17.84 15.68 -1.40
N GLN A 120 17.59 16.98 -1.24
CA GLN A 120 18.62 18.01 -1.10
C GLN A 120 19.16 18.11 0.34
N GLY A 121 18.68 17.30 1.28
CA GLY A 121 19.06 17.33 2.69
C GLY A 121 18.38 18.43 3.50
N GLN A 122 17.46 19.20 2.92
CA GLN A 122 16.69 20.20 3.64
C GLN A 122 15.72 19.50 4.60
N ILE A 123 15.71 19.97 5.86
CA ILE A 123 14.87 19.42 6.92
C ILE A 123 13.70 20.37 7.21
N PHE A 124 12.49 19.82 7.22
CA PHE A 124 11.26 20.47 7.64
C PHE A 124 10.83 19.88 8.98
N LEU A 125 10.64 20.74 9.98
CA LEU A 125 10.29 20.32 11.34
C LEU A 125 8.88 20.78 11.68
N TYR A 126 8.11 19.86 12.27
CA TYR A 126 6.77 20.13 12.73
C TYR A 126 6.55 19.62 14.16
N LYS A 127 5.66 20.31 14.90
CA LYS A 127 5.16 19.90 16.21
C LYS A 127 3.69 19.50 16.11
N ARG A 128 3.31 18.38 16.71
CA ARG A 128 1.92 17.95 16.81
C ARG A 128 1.14 18.92 17.71
N ILE A 129 -0.03 19.34 17.25
CA ILE A 129 -0.93 20.24 18.00
C ILE A 129 -2.32 19.65 18.25
N ARG A 130 -2.71 18.61 17.50
CA ARG A 130 -3.91 17.79 17.72
C ARG A 130 -3.68 16.39 17.16
#